data_AF-A0A352HPN1-F1
#
_entry.id   AF-A0A352HPN1-F1
#
_cell.length_a   1.000
_cell.length_b   1.000
_cell.length_c   1.000
_cell.angle_alpha   90.00
_cell.angle_beta   90.00
_cell.angle_gamma   90.00
#
_symmetry.space_group_name_H-M   'P 1'
#
loop_
_entity.id
_entity.type
_entity.pdbx_description
1 polymer ?
#
loop_
_entity_poly.entity_id
_entity_poly.type
_entity_poly.pdbx_seq_one_letter_code
_entity_poly.pdbx_strand_id
1 'polypeptide(L)'
;IRNSIIHGDIDIEHCTALEFADNHCELGMQMNIRWSQISIHDNFIEKGIVPNFVIHAMDGGSEGNATYSNLNFSDNKFICYNYADRIPVDKISEYDILLKTRQGIAPYSIDLARNYRVSANKDLVSFHQTGIMFATQDTNEDGIVGDILPFKAFNDHSYFLSDRASIRRNLKLKQLNMVSSVPALTIDAMNNTNIPKLPNDNQLATAITYKFYFQAIADEPRAIASAVGQMSVDTSTDVLNYSSGGTQCGILFALHWRGDVEPCSLRIVRDTVLDDKHIKRHVVTVPVCGARFLHDNFTSVEGNLWVSVPIEKIGDKDVTEKDLDMNKIPEFITQPNSGIEAIQFIDGNVSCRASATPAAGEWKSGDTIVIKPSGSGSEQEWRDATVRIKN
;
A
#
# COMPACT_ATOMS: atom_id res chain seq x y z
N ILE A 1 -2.64 -28.44 7.67
CA ILE A 1 -1.20 -28.24 7.95
C ILE A 1 -1.12 -27.15 9.01
N ARG A 2 -0.62 -27.47 10.21
CA ARG A 2 -0.61 -26.51 11.33
C ARG A 2 0.64 -26.60 12.20
N ASN A 3 0.91 -25.53 12.94
CA ASN A 3 1.94 -25.46 13.99
C ASN A 3 3.32 -25.92 13.49
N SER A 4 3.68 -25.54 12.27
CA SER A 4 4.89 -26.00 11.59
C SER A 4 5.78 -24.82 11.20
N ILE A 5 7.09 -25.07 11.15
CA ILE A 5 8.02 -24.22 10.41
C ILE A 5 8.18 -24.82 9.02
N ILE A 6 7.95 -24.02 7.98
CA ILE A 6 7.88 -24.48 6.59
C ILE A 6 8.88 -23.66 5.77
N HIS A 7 9.82 -24.35 5.13
CA HIS A 7 10.88 -23.72 4.32
C HIS A 7 10.80 -24.09 2.83
N GLY A 8 9.84 -24.94 2.45
CA GLY A 8 9.69 -25.45 1.08
C GLY A 8 8.39 -25.01 0.44
N ASP A 9 8.39 -24.95 -0.88
CA ASP A 9 7.19 -24.68 -1.67
C ASP A 9 6.12 -25.75 -1.44
N ILE A 10 4.87 -25.32 -1.53
CA ILE A 10 3.70 -26.17 -1.30
C ILE A 10 2.87 -26.19 -2.57
N ASP A 11 2.44 -27.38 -2.98
CA ASP A 11 1.42 -27.54 -4.01
C ASP A 11 0.15 -28.15 -3.42
N ILE A 12 -0.98 -27.45 -3.57
CA ILE A 12 -2.30 -27.86 -3.12
C ILE A 12 -3.21 -28.00 -4.35
N GLU A 13 -3.67 -29.22 -4.58
CA GLU A 13 -4.49 -29.57 -5.75
C GLU A 13 -5.73 -30.38 -5.30
N HIS A 14 -6.90 -30.07 -5.86
CA HIS A 14 -8.18 -30.77 -5.67
C HIS A 14 -8.59 -31.06 -4.20
N CYS A 15 -8.20 -30.19 -3.27
CA CYS A 15 -8.52 -30.36 -1.86
C CYS A 15 -9.92 -29.81 -1.55
N THR A 16 -10.75 -30.55 -0.81
CA THR A 16 -12.17 -30.18 -0.57
C THR A 16 -12.48 -29.64 0.83
N ALA A 17 -11.50 -29.50 1.71
CA ALA A 17 -11.61 -28.81 3.02
C ALA A 17 -10.25 -28.77 3.73
N LEU A 18 -9.25 -28.10 3.15
CA LEU A 18 -7.93 -27.98 3.77
C LEU A 18 -7.85 -26.77 4.70
N GLU A 19 -7.15 -26.92 5.81
CA GLU A 19 -6.78 -25.82 6.71
C GLU A 19 -5.24 -25.70 6.73
N PHE A 20 -4.74 -24.49 6.50
CA PHE A 20 -3.34 -24.11 6.60
C PHE A 20 -3.21 -22.98 7.63
N ALA A 21 -2.86 -23.33 8.86
CA ALA A 21 -2.94 -22.38 9.96
C ALA A 21 -1.84 -22.45 11.00
N ASP A 22 -1.56 -21.34 11.68
CA ASP A 22 -0.58 -21.26 12.76
C ASP A 22 0.85 -21.68 12.35
N ASN A 23 1.23 -21.43 11.09
CA ASN A 23 2.55 -21.79 10.58
C ASN A 23 3.50 -20.58 10.56
N HIS A 24 4.80 -20.88 10.67
CA HIS A 24 5.87 -19.95 10.35
C HIS A 24 6.54 -20.39 9.05
N CYS A 25 6.32 -19.61 8.01
CA CYS A 25 6.79 -19.85 6.67
C CYS A 25 8.02 -18.99 6.39
N GLU A 26 9.15 -19.62 6.10
CA GLU A 26 10.44 -18.95 5.92
C GLU A 26 10.96 -19.06 4.49
N LEU A 27 12.02 -18.31 4.20
CA LEU A 27 12.80 -18.37 2.95
C LEU A 27 11.98 -18.07 1.69
N GLY A 28 10.89 -17.32 1.83
CA GLY A 28 10.12 -16.86 0.69
C GLY A 28 9.35 -17.96 -0.04
N MET A 29 8.96 -19.03 0.67
CA MET A 29 8.14 -20.11 0.13
C MET A 29 6.97 -19.60 -0.72
N GLN A 30 6.67 -20.35 -1.79
CA GLN A 30 5.49 -20.19 -2.59
C GLN A 30 4.51 -21.37 -2.42
N MET A 31 3.25 -21.06 -2.18
CA MET A 31 2.14 -22.00 -2.21
C MET A 31 1.34 -21.84 -3.51
N ASN A 32 1.30 -22.91 -4.29
CA ASN A 32 0.48 -23.02 -5.49
C ASN A 32 -0.85 -23.69 -5.14
N ILE A 33 -1.97 -23.08 -5.52
CA ILE A 33 -3.31 -23.57 -5.19
C ILE A 33 -4.13 -23.75 -6.46
N ARG A 34 -4.56 -24.99 -6.70
CA ARG A 34 -5.37 -25.41 -7.84
C ARG A 34 -6.64 -26.08 -7.34
N TRP A 35 -7.78 -25.59 -7.84
CA TRP A 35 -9.13 -26.14 -7.62
C TRP A 35 -9.39 -26.67 -6.21
N SER A 36 -9.15 -25.82 -5.21
CA SER A 36 -9.17 -26.24 -3.80
C SER A 36 -10.03 -25.34 -2.92
N GLN A 37 -10.69 -25.95 -1.93
CA GLN A 37 -11.33 -25.28 -0.82
C GLN A 37 -10.35 -25.26 0.36
N ILE A 38 -9.84 -24.08 0.70
CA ILE A 38 -8.79 -23.92 1.70
C ILE A 38 -9.03 -22.69 2.59
N SER A 39 -8.83 -22.87 3.90
CA SER A 39 -8.69 -21.75 4.84
C SER A 39 -7.22 -21.58 5.22
N ILE A 40 -6.69 -20.38 5.02
CA ILE A 40 -5.29 -20.01 5.24
C ILE A 40 -5.31 -18.92 6.30
N HIS A 41 -4.91 -19.23 7.55
CA HIS A 41 -5.03 -18.22 8.60
C HIS A 41 -4.01 -18.29 9.73
N ASP A 42 -3.83 -17.16 10.43
CA ASP A 42 -2.91 -17.05 11.57
C ASP A 42 -1.46 -17.43 11.24
N ASN A 43 -1.04 -17.28 9.98
CA ASN A 43 0.32 -17.62 9.56
C ASN A 43 1.25 -16.40 9.57
N PHE A 44 2.53 -16.66 9.85
CA PHE A 44 3.64 -15.77 9.63
C PHE A 44 4.34 -16.19 8.32
N ILE A 45 4.40 -15.29 7.34
CA ILE A 45 4.86 -15.59 5.98
C ILE A 45 6.00 -14.65 5.62
N GLU A 46 7.23 -15.16 5.62
CA GLU A 46 8.38 -14.42 5.10
C GLU A 46 8.18 -14.14 3.59
N LYS A 47 8.33 -12.87 3.23
CA LYS A 47 8.27 -12.40 1.85
C LYS A 47 9.39 -13.01 1.00
N GLY A 48 9.02 -13.60 -0.12
CA GLY A 48 9.96 -14.14 -1.12
C GLY A 48 10.23 -13.21 -2.29
N ILE A 49 11.12 -13.64 -3.18
CA ILE A 49 11.38 -12.99 -4.48
C ILE A 49 10.23 -13.15 -5.49
N VAL A 50 9.27 -14.02 -5.17
CA VAL A 50 8.02 -14.25 -5.88
C VAL A 50 6.85 -14.09 -4.90
N PRO A 51 5.61 -13.93 -5.41
CA PRO A 51 4.42 -13.93 -4.55
C PRO A 51 4.33 -15.24 -3.78
N ASN A 52 4.03 -15.15 -2.48
CA ASN A 52 3.97 -16.31 -1.59
C ASN A 52 2.76 -17.21 -1.89
N PHE A 53 1.69 -16.68 -2.50
CA PHE A 53 0.56 -17.49 -2.94
C PHE A 53 0.30 -17.28 -4.42
N VAL A 54 0.08 -18.39 -5.13
CA VAL A 54 -0.33 -18.39 -6.53
C VAL A 54 -1.63 -19.18 -6.66
N ILE A 55 -2.70 -18.49 -7.05
CA ILE A 55 -4.03 -19.08 -7.21
C ILE A 55 -4.27 -19.28 -8.70
N HIS A 56 -4.39 -20.54 -9.09
CA HIS A 56 -4.51 -20.92 -10.49
C HIS A 56 -5.96 -21.00 -10.95
N ALA A 57 -6.24 -20.48 -12.16
CA ALA A 57 -7.55 -20.66 -12.80
C ALA A 57 -7.74 -22.08 -13.35
N MET A 58 -6.64 -22.77 -13.69
CA MET A 58 -6.64 -24.07 -14.35
C MET A 58 -5.75 -25.07 -13.61
N ASP A 59 -6.03 -26.35 -13.82
CA ASP A 59 -5.14 -27.45 -13.44
C ASP A 59 -4.61 -28.14 -14.69
N GLY A 60 -3.32 -27.94 -15.00
CA GLY A 60 -2.62 -28.68 -16.06
C GLY A 60 -3.14 -28.54 -17.51
N GLY A 61 -4.03 -27.57 -17.80
CA GLY A 61 -4.49 -27.26 -19.17
C GLY A 61 -5.95 -27.60 -19.49
N SER A 62 -6.75 -28.05 -18.52
CA SER A 62 -8.19 -28.28 -18.74
C SER A 62 -9.07 -27.35 -17.90
N GLU A 63 -10.25 -26.99 -18.43
CA GLU A 63 -11.35 -26.39 -17.65
C GLU A 63 -12.21 -27.50 -17.08
N GLY A 64 -11.89 -27.95 -15.87
CA GLY A 64 -12.81 -28.77 -15.10
C GLY A 64 -14.06 -27.95 -14.77
N ASN A 65 -15.13 -28.14 -15.54
CA ASN A 65 -16.39 -27.39 -15.49
C ASN A 65 -17.17 -27.47 -14.14
N ALA A 66 -16.58 -28.04 -13.07
CA ALA A 66 -17.26 -28.33 -11.82
C ALA A 66 -16.54 -27.88 -10.54
N THR A 67 -15.26 -27.48 -10.59
CA THR A 67 -14.47 -27.20 -9.38
C THR A 67 -13.71 -25.89 -9.50
N TYR A 68 -13.95 -24.98 -8.56
CA TYR A 68 -13.29 -23.69 -8.46
C TYR A 68 -12.70 -23.54 -7.06
N SER A 69 -11.57 -22.85 -6.95
CA SER A 69 -10.99 -22.61 -5.64
C SER A 69 -11.87 -21.66 -4.84
N ASN A 70 -12.14 -22.03 -3.59
CA ASN A 70 -12.81 -21.19 -2.61
C ASN A 70 -11.84 -20.99 -1.45
N LEU A 71 -11.27 -19.81 -1.35
CA LEU A 71 -10.18 -19.52 -0.44
C LEU A 71 -10.63 -18.52 0.61
N ASN A 72 -10.33 -18.81 1.88
CA ASN A 72 -10.45 -17.86 2.96
C ASN A 72 -9.06 -17.54 3.50
N PHE A 73 -8.67 -16.27 3.46
CA PHE A 73 -7.43 -15.78 4.04
C PHE A 73 -7.76 -14.93 5.25
N SER A 74 -7.29 -15.32 6.44
CA SER A 74 -7.48 -14.47 7.62
C SER A 74 -6.30 -14.36 8.56
N ASP A 75 -6.08 -13.21 9.18
CA ASP A 75 -5.10 -13.00 10.26
C ASP A 75 -3.63 -13.34 9.88
N ASN A 76 -3.33 -13.39 8.58
CA ASN A 76 -1.98 -13.67 8.09
C ASN A 76 -1.09 -12.42 8.09
N LYS A 77 0.20 -12.62 8.34
CA LYS A 77 1.21 -11.57 8.34
C LYS A 77 2.30 -11.88 7.33
N PHE A 78 2.44 -11.03 6.32
CA PHE A 78 3.53 -11.07 5.34
C PHE A 78 4.69 -10.24 5.87
N ILE A 79 5.80 -10.88 6.19
CA ILE A 79 6.92 -10.26 6.92
C ILE A 79 8.03 -9.86 5.96
N CYS A 80 8.40 -8.59 6.03
CA CYS A 80 9.58 -8.03 5.40
C CYS A 80 10.71 -7.92 6.45
N TYR A 81 11.68 -8.82 6.41
CA TYR A 81 12.83 -8.76 7.33
C TYR A 81 13.86 -7.73 6.87
N ASN A 82 14.30 -6.87 7.79
CA ASN A 82 15.34 -5.87 7.52
C ASN A 82 16.75 -6.36 7.94
N TYR A 83 17.01 -7.67 7.97
CA TYR A 83 18.30 -8.24 8.41
C TYR A 83 19.10 -8.88 7.29
N ALA A 84 20.42 -8.97 7.49
CA ALA A 84 21.36 -9.38 6.45
C ALA A 84 21.32 -10.88 6.08
N ASP A 85 20.72 -11.73 6.91
CA ASP A 85 20.63 -13.18 6.73
C ASP A 85 19.32 -13.65 6.07
N ARG A 86 18.44 -12.71 5.73
CA ARG A 86 17.14 -12.98 5.09
C ARG A 86 17.13 -12.46 3.65
N ILE A 87 16.05 -12.74 2.92
CA ILE A 87 15.90 -12.26 1.54
C ILE A 87 15.98 -10.73 1.53
N PRO A 88 16.89 -10.11 0.75
CA PRO A 88 17.04 -8.67 0.72
C PRO A 88 15.73 -7.97 0.32
N VAL A 89 15.38 -6.90 1.04
CA VAL A 89 14.12 -6.18 0.82
C VAL A 89 13.99 -5.63 -0.61
N ASP A 90 15.09 -5.29 -1.30
CA ASP A 90 15.07 -4.83 -2.70
C ASP A 90 14.80 -5.97 -3.70
N LYS A 91 14.77 -7.21 -3.24
CA LYS A 91 14.52 -8.40 -4.04
C LYS A 91 13.17 -9.04 -3.77
N ILE A 92 12.50 -8.68 -2.67
CA ILE A 92 11.18 -9.25 -2.38
C ILE A 92 10.18 -8.84 -3.46
N SER A 93 9.25 -9.73 -3.78
CA SER A 93 8.19 -9.43 -4.72
C SER A 93 7.30 -8.31 -4.18
N GLU A 94 6.96 -7.35 -5.04
CA GLU A 94 5.96 -6.33 -4.73
C GLU A 94 4.58 -6.92 -4.44
N TYR A 95 4.29 -8.17 -4.85
CA TYR A 95 2.99 -8.81 -4.69
C TYR A 95 3.06 -9.97 -3.69
N ASP A 96 2.01 -10.13 -2.89
CA ASP A 96 1.86 -11.22 -1.92
C ASP A 96 1.12 -12.40 -2.52
N ILE A 97 0.13 -12.09 -3.36
CA ILE A 97 -0.77 -13.06 -3.97
C ILE A 97 -0.84 -12.80 -5.48
N LEU A 98 -0.56 -13.83 -6.28
CA LEU A 98 -0.70 -13.82 -7.72
C LEU A 98 -1.94 -14.61 -8.14
N LEU A 99 -2.82 -13.96 -8.89
CA LEU A 99 -4.03 -14.54 -9.46
C LEU A 99 -3.77 -14.88 -10.93
N LYS A 100 -3.69 -16.17 -11.26
CA LYS A 100 -3.58 -16.58 -12.66
C LYS A 100 -4.97 -16.60 -13.28
N THR A 101 -5.20 -15.79 -14.31
CA THR A 101 -6.47 -15.68 -15.02
C THR A 101 -6.39 -16.35 -16.39
N ARG A 102 -7.53 -16.66 -17.02
CA ARG A 102 -7.56 -17.15 -18.41
C ARG A 102 -8.47 -16.27 -19.25
N GLN A 103 -7.92 -15.40 -20.09
CA GLN A 103 -8.68 -14.63 -21.10
C GLN A 103 -10.00 -14.02 -20.56
N GLY A 104 -9.95 -13.44 -19.35
CA GLY A 104 -11.12 -12.84 -18.69
C GLY A 104 -11.92 -13.77 -17.76
N ILE A 105 -11.52 -15.03 -17.59
CA ILE A 105 -12.11 -15.99 -16.65
C ILE A 105 -11.21 -16.12 -15.41
N ALA A 106 -11.79 -15.82 -14.25
CA ALA A 106 -11.17 -16.06 -12.95
C ALA A 106 -12.16 -16.89 -12.10
N PRO A 107 -12.04 -18.23 -12.08
CA PRO A 107 -13.10 -19.09 -11.56
C PRO A 107 -13.18 -19.12 -10.03
N TYR A 108 -12.16 -18.62 -9.34
CA TYR A 108 -12.04 -18.67 -7.88
C TYR A 108 -12.88 -17.61 -7.14
N SER A 109 -13.11 -17.88 -5.86
CA SER A 109 -13.64 -16.91 -4.89
C SER A 109 -12.69 -16.83 -3.71
N ILE A 110 -12.39 -15.61 -3.29
CA ILE A 110 -11.47 -15.31 -2.20
C ILE A 110 -12.18 -14.40 -1.23
N ASP A 111 -12.21 -14.79 0.04
CA ASP A 111 -12.63 -13.95 1.15
C ASP A 111 -11.39 -13.60 1.99
N LEU A 112 -11.26 -12.31 2.34
CA LEU A 112 -10.12 -11.74 3.07
C LEU A 112 -10.60 -11.14 4.39
N ALA A 113 -9.86 -11.41 5.46
CA ALA A 113 -10.04 -10.77 6.76
C ALA A 113 -8.69 -10.53 7.48
N ARG A 114 -8.25 -9.30 7.69
CA ARG A 114 -7.03 -8.96 8.46
C ARG A 114 -5.74 -9.61 7.94
N ASN A 115 -5.42 -9.40 6.66
CA ASN A 115 -4.17 -9.86 6.06
C ASN A 115 -3.26 -8.65 5.79
N TYR A 116 -2.11 -8.62 6.44
CA TYR A 116 -1.26 -7.44 6.45
C TYR A 116 0.18 -7.75 6.12
N ARG A 117 0.87 -6.76 5.58
CA ARG A 117 2.32 -6.67 5.61
C ARG A 117 2.82 -6.02 6.89
N VAL A 118 3.98 -6.47 7.34
CA VAL A 118 4.68 -5.95 8.52
C VAL A 118 6.18 -6.02 8.28
N SER A 119 6.94 -5.02 8.71
CA SER A 119 8.40 -5.16 8.81
C SER A 119 8.85 -5.74 10.15
N ALA A 120 9.91 -6.53 10.10
CA ALA A 120 10.64 -6.98 11.27
C ALA A 120 12.02 -6.30 11.31
N ASN A 121 12.23 -5.47 12.34
CA ASN A 121 13.46 -4.74 12.65
C ASN A 121 14.13 -5.30 13.90
N LYS A 122 15.37 -4.90 14.22
CA LYS A 122 16.24 -5.51 15.28
C LYS A 122 15.58 -5.63 16.65
N ASP A 123 14.58 -4.80 16.91
CA ASP A 123 13.78 -4.84 18.13
C ASP A 123 12.81 -6.04 18.20
N LEU A 124 12.56 -6.74 17.10
CA LEU A 124 11.65 -7.89 16.93
C LEU A 124 10.19 -7.64 17.35
N VAL A 125 9.82 -6.38 17.62
CA VAL A 125 8.54 -6.02 18.27
C VAL A 125 7.70 -5.06 17.43
N SER A 126 8.25 -4.48 16.36
CA SER A 126 7.59 -3.40 15.62
C SER A 126 6.71 -3.88 14.45
N PHE A 127 5.59 -4.57 14.76
CA PHE A 127 4.63 -5.10 13.78
C PHE A 127 3.55 -4.07 13.40
N HIS A 128 3.91 -3.06 12.63
CA HIS A 128 2.95 -2.07 12.13
C HIS A 128 2.33 -2.50 10.81
N GLN A 129 0.99 -2.53 10.77
CA GLN A 129 0.24 -3.13 9.67
C GLN A 129 0.16 -2.21 8.46
N THR A 130 0.55 -2.76 7.32
CA THR A 130 0.30 -2.18 5.99
C THR A 130 -0.46 -3.18 5.11
N GLY A 131 -1.04 -2.68 4.03
CA GLY A 131 -1.83 -3.46 3.08
C GLY A 131 -1.00 -4.49 2.30
N ILE A 132 -1.64 -5.60 1.94
CA ILE A 132 -1.11 -6.60 1.03
C ILE A 132 -1.37 -6.19 -0.42
N MET A 133 -0.61 -6.75 -1.36
CA MET A 133 -0.73 -6.45 -2.79
C MET A 133 -1.00 -7.71 -3.60
N PHE A 134 -1.85 -7.55 -4.60
CA PHE A 134 -2.23 -8.59 -5.55
C PHE A 134 -1.69 -8.27 -6.94
N ALA A 135 -1.38 -9.32 -7.69
CA ALA A 135 -1.16 -9.24 -9.11
C ALA A 135 -2.06 -10.22 -9.87
N THR A 136 -2.24 -9.96 -11.16
CA THR A 136 -2.89 -10.85 -12.11
C THR A 136 -1.90 -11.25 -13.20
N GLN A 137 -2.07 -12.45 -13.75
CA GLN A 137 -1.34 -12.86 -14.95
C GLN A 137 -2.19 -13.80 -15.78
N ASP A 138 -2.33 -13.49 -17.07
CA ASP A 138 -3.07 -14.35 -18.00
C ASP A 138 -2.27 -15.59 -18.39
N THR A 139 -2.97 -16.72 -18.37
CA THR A 139 -2.49 -18.03 -18.81
C THR A 139 -3.48 -18.68 -19.78
N ASN A 140 -2.99 -19.62 -20.59
CA ASN A 140 -3.78 -20.48 -21.46
C ASN A 140 -3.29 -21.94 -21.33
N GLU A 141 -3.81 -22.82 -22.19
CA GLU A 141 -3.46 -24.24 -22.23
C GLU A 141 -1.97 -24.47 -22.54
N ASP A 142 -1.32 -23.51 -23.22
CA ASP A 142 0.11 -23.54 -23.57
C ASP A 142 1.02 -22.90 -22.51
N GLY A 143 0.45 -22.33 -21.43
CA GLY A 143 1.20 -21.73 -20.32
C GLY A 143 0.93 -20.24 -20.12
N ILE A 144 1.99 -19.46 -19.90
CA ILE A 144 1.92 -18.02 -19.60
C ILE A 144 1.74 -17.23 -20.90
N VAL A 145 0.75 -16.33 -20.93
CA VAL A 145 0.41 -15.53 -22.12
C VAL A 145 0.66 -14.04 -21.90
N GLY A 146 0.58 -13.57 -20.64
CA GLY A 146 0.74 -12.17 -20.30
C GLY A 146 1.80 -11.90 -19.24
N ASP A 147 2.16 -10.62 -19.13
CA ASP A 147 2.99 -10.12 -18.04
C ASP A 147 2.23 -10.15 -16.70
N ILE A 148 2.98 -10.10 -15.60
CA ILE A 148 2.41 -9.89 -14.27
C ILE A 148 2.01 -8.41 -14.17
N LEU A 149 0.72 -8.17 -13.95
CA LEU A 149 0.15 -6.82 -13.83
C LEU A 149 -0.42 -6.62 -12.42
N PRO A 150 -0.35 -5.40 -11.86
CA PRO A 150 -0.96 -5.11 -10.57
C PRO A 150 -2.48 -5.25 -10.65
N PHE A 151 -3.09 -5.89 -9.64
CA PHE A 151 -4.55 -5.91 -9.53
C PHE A 151 -5.05 -4.59 -8.94
N LYS A 152 -5.02 -3.53 -9.77
CA LYS A 152 -5.25 -2.14 -9.38
C LYS A 152 -6.54 -1.94 -8.57
N ALA A 153 -7.62 -2.64 -8.94
CA ALA A 153 -8.90 -2.56 -8.23
C ALA A 153 -8.79 -2.92 -6.74
N PHE A 154 -7.92 -3.86 -6.37
CA PHE A 154 -7.63 -4.17 -4.96
C PHE A 154 -6.51 -3.26 -4.42
N ASN A 155 -5.40 -3.13 -5.16
CA ASN A 155 -4.18 -2.50 -4.63
C ASN A 155 -4.38 -1.01 -4.30
N ASP A 156 -5.18 -0.29 -5.09
CA ASP A 156 -5.51 1.13 -4.86
C ASP A 156 -6.18 1.36 -3.49
N HIS A 157 -6.86 0.34 -2.98
CA HIS A 157 -7.64 0.37 -1.74
C HIS A 157 -7.15 -0.66 -0.71
N SER A 158 -5.96 -1.23 -0.93
CA SER A 158 -5.38 -2.29 -0.08
C SER A 158 -5.28 -1.88 1.39
N TYR A 159 -5.13 -0.58 1.67
CA TYR A 159 -5.08 -0.03 3.02
C TYR A 159 -6.33 -0.32 3.87
N PHE A 160 -7.50 -0.59 3.27
CA PHE A 160 -8.67 -1.14 3.99
C PHE A 160 -9.12 -2.52 3.48
N LEU A 161 -8.87 -2.86 2.21
CA LEU A 161 -9.26 -4.18 1.67
C LEU A 161 -8.44 -5.34 2.23
N SER A 162 -7.25 -5.06 2.76
CA SER A 162 -6.50 -5.99 3.59
C SER A 162 -7.24 -6.42 4.85
N ASP A 163 -8.01 -5.51 5.46
CA ASP A 163 -8.82 -5.82 6.63
C ASP A 163 -10.05 -6.63 6.24
N ARG A 164 -10.75 -6.26 5.16
CA ARG A 164 -11.91 -7.02 4.70
C ARG A 164 -12.22 -6.79 3.22
N ALA A 165 -12.28 -7.87 2.46
CA ALA A 165 -12.71 -7.84 1.06
C ALA A 165 -13.22 -9.21 0.60
N SER A 166 -13.96 -9.22 -0.50
CA SER A 166 -14.25 -10.45 -1.25
C SER A 166 -13.92 -10.26 -2.72
N ILE A 167 -13.12 -11.15 -3.28
CA ILE A 167 -12.91 -11.25 -4.73
C ILE A 167 -13.75 -12.41 -5.23
N ARG A 168 -14.83 -12.12 -5.94
CA ARG A 168 -15.70 -13.13 -6.56
C ARG A 168 -15.20 -13.44 -7.97
N ARG A 169 -15.86 -14.42 -8.60
CA ARG A 169 -15.55 -14.84 -9.97
C ARG A 169 -15.38 -13.66 -10.92
N ASN A 170 -14.46 -13.83 -11.86
CA ASN A 170 -14.07 -12.82 -12.85
C ASN A 170 -13.52 -11.54 -12.21
N LEU A 171 -12.77 -11.71 -11.11
CA LEU A 171 -12.13 -10.64 -10.35
C LEU A 171 -13.10 -9.54 -9.88
N LYS A 172 -14.37 -9.90 -9.66
CA LYS A 172 -15.36 -8.96 -9.13
C LYS A 172 -15.07 -8.70 -7.66
N LEU A 173 -14.40 -7.59 -7.40
CA LEU A 173 -14.12 -7.10 -6.06
C LEU A 173 -15.38 -6.51 -5.43
N LYS A 174 -15.74 -7.02 -4.25
CA LYS A 174 -16.70 -6.39 -3.36
C LYS A 174 -15.95 -5.60 -2.32
N GLN A 175 -16.30 -4.32 -2.19
CA GLN A 175 -15.70 -3.45 -1.19
C GLN A 175 -16.75 -2.65 -0.43
N LEU A 176 -16.52 -2.48 0.87
CA LEU A 176 -17.31 -1.64 1.72
C LEU A 176 -16.39 -1.02 2.77
N ASN A 177 -16.28 0.30 2.77
CA ASN A 177 -15.59 1.03 3.81
C ASN A 177 -16.25 2.40 4.02
N MET A 178 -16.16 2.93 5.24
CA MET A 178 -16.64 4.26 5.56
C MET A 178 -15.62 4.93 6.48
N VAL A 179 -15.16 6.12 6.08
CA VAL A 179 -14.23 6.93 6.86
C VAL A 179 -14.84 8.32 7.07
N SER A 180 -14.55 8.90 8.24
CA SER A 180 -15.17 10.15 8.68
C SER A 180 -14.68 11.38 7.89
N SER A 181 -13.46 11.34 7.37
CA SER A 181 -12.87 12.35 6.49
C SER A 181 -11.65 11.78 5.77
N VAL A 182 -11.03 12.60 4.91
CA VAL A 182 -9.63 12.34 4.56
C VAL A 182 -8.79 12.36 5.85
N PRO A 183 -7.89 11.39 6.06
CA PRO A 183 -7.14 11.36 7.31
C PRO A 183 -6.24 12.59 7.48
N ALA A 184 -6.33 13.19 8.67
CA ALA A 184 -5.49 14.31 9.06
C ALA A 184 -4.31 13.80 9.88
N LEU A 185 -3.10 13.98 9.35
CA LEU A 185 -1.89 13.38 9.88
C LEU A 185 -0.76 14.41 9.96
N THR A 186 0.03 14.34 11.03
CA THR A 186 1.39 14.90 11.06
C THR A 186 2.39 13.76 11.27
N ILE A 187 3.59 13.90 10.73
CA ILE A 187 4.62 12.86 10.83
C ILE A 187 5.89 13.48 11.38
N ASP A 188 6.46 12.82 12.39
CA ASP A 188 7.80 13.10 12.88
C ASP A 188 8.76 12.06 12.30
N ALA A 189 9.89 12.51 11.76
CA ALA A 189 10.93 11.66 11.19
C ALA A 189 12.20 11.74 12.05
N MET A 190 12.75 10.58 12.41
CA MET A 190 13.94 10.49 13.28
C MET A 190 14.89 9.38 12.86
N ASN A 191 16.21 9.61 12.92
CA ASN A 191 17.21 8.55 12.75
C ASN A 191 17.01 7.49 13.86
N ASN A 192 16.99 6.20 13.50
CA ASN A 192 16.68 5.15 14.46
C ASN A 192 17.56 3.90 14.27
N THR A 193 18.42 3.63 15.26
CA THR A 193 19.42 2.55 15.24
C THR A 193 18.85 1.13 15.28
N ASN A 194 17.56 0.95 15.60
CA ASN A 194 16.89 -0.35 15.51
C ASN A 194 16.53 -0.70 14.07
N ILE A 195 16.48 0.29 13.19
CA ILE A 195 16.26 0.13 11.76
C ILE A 195 17.65 0.15 11.10
N PRO A 196 18.08 -0.95 10.45
CA PRO A 196 19.31 -0.92 9.68
C PRO A 196 19.12 -0.15 8.38
N LYS A 197 20.15 0.61 7.98
CA LYS A 197 20.19 1.26 6.67
C LYS A 197 20.64 0.26 5.60
N LEU A 198 19.96 0.23 4.46
CA LEU A 198 20.26 -0.63 3.31
C LEU A 198 20.34 0.22 2.02
N PRO A 199 21.29 -0.05 1.09
CA PRO A 199 22.48 -0.85 1.30
C PRO A 199 23.40 -0.19 2.35
N ASN A 200 24.15 -1.02 3.08
CA ASN A 200 25.09 -0.55 4.09
C ASN A 200 26.36 -0.01 3.40
N ASP A 201 26.36 1.27 3.02
CA ASP A 201 27.53 1.94 2.47
C ASP A 201 28.22 2.76 3.55
N ASN A 202 29.43 2.40 3.94
CA ASN A 202 30.21 3.09 4.97
C ASN A 202 30.56 4.56 4.63
N GLN A 203 30.20 5.07 3.46
CA GLN A 203 30.34 6.49 3.13
C GLN A 203 29.26 7.34 3.80
N LEU A 204 29.60 7.90 4.96
CA LEU A 204 28.90 9.04 5.52
C LEU A 204 29.32 10.30 4.75
N ALA A 205 28.59 10.66 3.70
CA ALA A 205 28.73 11.98 3.13
C ALA A 205 28.16 13.00 4.14
N THR A 206 29.04 13.65 4.90
CA THR A 206 28.68 14.58 5.99
C THR A 206 27.89 15.82 5.52
N ALA A 207 27.84 16.07 4.21
CA ALA A 207 27.10 17.20 3.61
C ALA A 207 25.71 16.81 3.06
N ILE A 208 25.32 15.54 3.08
CA ILE A 208 24.01 15.10 2.55
C ILE A 208 22.98 15.06 3.68
N THR A 209 21.83 15.70 3.43
CA THR A 209 20.64 15.63 4.28
C THR A 209 19.44 15.16 3.48
N TYR A 210 18.43 14.64 4.17
CA TYR A 210 17.20 14.18 3.55
C TYR A 210 16.01 14.98 4.06
N LYS A 211 15.14 15.36 3.12
CA LYS A 211 13.84 15.97 3.44
C LYS A 211 12.72 15.05 3.01
N PHE A 212 11.70 14.98 3.84
CA PHE A 212 10.56 14.11 3.61
C PHE A 212 9.27 14.92 3.57
N TYR A 213 8.45 14.58 2.60
CA TYR A 213 7.13 15.16 2.38
C TYR A 213 6.13 14.04 2.22
N PHE A 214 4.87 14.30 2.53
CA PHE A 214 3.84 13.28 2.47
C PHE A 214 2.48 13.83 2.07
N GLN A 215 1.63 12.95 1.57
CA GLN A 215 0.22 13.20 1.32
C GLN A 215 -0.58 11.95 1.69
N ALA A 216 -1.60 12.10 2.53
CA ALA A 216 -2.55 11.04 2.81
C ALA A 216 -3.62 11.02 1.72
N ILE A 217 -3.86 9.87 1.11
CA ILE A 217 -4.73 9.70 -0.04
C ILE A 217 -5.81 8.67 0.33
N ALA A 218 -7.07 9.11 0.26
CA ALA A 218 -8.22 8.22 0.42
C ALA A 218 -8.66 7.66 -0.94
N ASP A 219 -8.73 8.48 -1.99
CA ASP A 219 -9.03 7.97 -3.33
C ASP A 219 -8.29 8.79 -4.38
N GLU A 220 -7.24 8.20 -4.96
CA GLU A 220 -6.42 8.88 -5.96
C GLU A 220 -7.19 9.23 -7.24
N PRO A 221 -7.97 8.32 -7.86
CA PRO A 221 -8.72 8.65 -9.08
C PRO A 221 -9.61 9.88 -8.91
N ARG A 222 -10.30 10.00 -7.76
CA ARG A 222 -11.18 11.15 -7.46
C ARG A 222 -10.47 12.32 -6.80
N ALA A 223 -9.14 12.32 -6.76
CA ALA A 223 -8.33 13.34 -6.12
C ALA A 223 -8.76 13.64 -4.66
N ILE A 224 -9.19 12.62 -3.91
CA ILE A 224 -9.58 12.75 -2.51
C ILE A 224 -8.34 12.47 -1.66
N ALA A 225 -7.67 13.55 -1.25
CA ALA A 225 -6.40 13.50 -0.52
C ALA A 225 -6.22 14.72 0.38
N SER A 226 -5.26 14.64 1.30
CA SER A 226 -4.90 15.74 2.18
C SER A 226 -4.12 16.80 1.41
N ALA A 227 -3.90 17.95 2.06
CA ALA A 227 -2.80 18.82 1.64
C ALA A 227 -1.47 18.09 1.79
N VAL A 228 -0.46 18.50 1.01
CA VAL A 228 0.91 18.01 1.17
C VAL A 228 1.49 18.55 2.46
N GLY A 229 2.04 17.67 3.28
CA GLY A 229 2.74 18.01 4.52
C GLY A 229 4.25 17.77 4.38
N GLN A 230 5.04 18.56 5.11
CA GLN A 230 6.45 18.25 5.37
C GLN A 230 6.55 17.51 6.70
N MET A 231 7.39 16.47 6.77
CA MET A 231 7.64 15.78 8.03
C MET A 231 8.46 16.66 8.97
N SER A 232 8.12 16.65 10.25
CA SER A 232 8.84 17.41 11.27
C SER A 232 10.11 16.66 11.68
N VAL A 233 11.15 17.44 11.95
CA VAL A 233 12.45 16.98 12.45
C VAL A 233 12.89 18.00 13.49
N ASP A 234 13.39 17.56 14.65
CA ASP A 234 14.03 18.49 15.58
C ASP A 234 15.39 18.93 15.01
N THR A 235 15.39 20.04 14.28
CA THR A 235 16.60 20.54 13.62
C THR A 235 17.68 21.05 14.58
N SER A 236 17.35 21.20 15.87
CA SER A 236 18.31 21.65 16.88
C SER A 236 19.20 20.52 17.40
N THR A 237 18.73 19.27 17.29
CA THR A 237 19.43 18.08 17.77
C THR A 237 19.65 17.03 16.68
N ASP A 238 18.84 17.05 15.62
CA ASP A 238 18.81 16.01 14.59
C ASP A 238 19.01 16.55 13.17
N VAL A 239 19.77 15.78 12.40
CA VAL A 239 19.89 15.90 10.95
C VAL A 239 19.50 14.56 10.37
N LEU A 240 18.47 14.52 9.52
CA LEU A 240 18.13 13.29 8.81
C LEU A 240 19.20 13.00 7.76
N ASN A 241 20.08 12.06 8.09
CA ASN A 241 21.19 11.62 7.24
C ASN A 241 21.41 10.10 7.31
N TYR A 242 20.45 9.37 7.90
CA TYR A 242 20.54 7.92 8.12
C TYR A 242 21.75 7.54 8.99
N SER A 243 22.05 8.36 10.00
CA SER A 243 23.15 8.16 10.94
C SER A 243 22.79 8.70 12.31
N SER A 244 23.11 7.96 13.37
CA SER A 244 22.94 8.39 14.75
C SER A 244 24.12 7.89 15.59
N GLY A 245 24.75 8.80 16.34
CA GLY A 245 25.94 8.48 17.15
C GLY A 245 27.10 7.88 16.35
N GLY A 246 27.26 8.26 15.07
CA GLY A 246 28.28 7.70 14.17
C GLY A 246 27.95 6.32 13.59
N THR A 247 26.76 5.78 13.86
CA THR A 247 26.29 4.49 13.35
C THR A 247 25.23 4.70 12.27
N GLN A 248 25.35 3.99 11.14
CA GLN A 248 24.33 4.03 10.09
C GLN A 248 23.04 3.38 10.54
N CYS A 249 21.92 4.02 10.22
CA CYS A 249 20.61 3.60 10.66
C CYS A 249 19.50 4.07 9.71
N GLY A 250 18.32 3.50 9.83
CA GLY A 250 17.12 3.90 9.10
C GLY A 250 16.46 5.12 9.71
N ILE A 251 15.32 5.50 9.13
CA ILE A 251 14.44 6.54 9.66
C ILE A 251 13.16 5.90 10.19
N LEU A 252 12.76 6.27 11.40
CA LEU A 252 11.44 5.97 11.94
C LEU A 252 10.51 7.14 11.59
N PHE A 253 9.38 6.84 10.95
CA PHE A 253 8.28 7.78 10.79
C PHE A 253 7.24 7.53 11.87
N ALA A 254 7.05 8.47 12.79
CA ALA A 254 6.00 8.44 13.79
C ALA A 254 4.76 9.15 13.26
N LEU A 255 3.66 8.41 13.11
CA LEU A 255 2.40 8.85 12.53
C LEU A 255 1.47 9.37 13.64
N HIS A 256 1.23 10.67 13.63
CA HIS A 256 0.35 11.35 14.59
C HIS A 256 -0.99 11.68 13.95
N TRP A 257 -1.99 10.84 14.25
CA TRP A 257 -3.36 10.99 13.78
C TRP A 257 -4.08 12.10 14.54
N ARG A 258 -4.70 13.03 13.81
CA ARG A 258 -5.57 14.07 14.37
C ARG A 258 -7.01 13.60 14.29
N GLY A 259 -7.49 12.98 15.37
CA GLY A 259 -8.81 12.35 15.42
C GLY A 259 -8.70 10.84 15.39
N ASP A 260 -9.63 10.17 14.72
CA ASP A 260 -9.65 8.73 14.59
C ASP A 260 -8.51 8.22 13.69
N VAL A 261 -8.03 7.01 13.99
CA VAL A 261 -7.01 6.33 13.17
C VAL A 261 -7.72 5.71 11.97
N GLU A 262 -7.61 6.38 10.83
CA GLU A 262 -8.31 6.02 9.61
C GLU A 262 -7.31 5.47 8.57
N PRO A 263 -7.59 4.34 7.92
CA PRO A 263 -6.65 3.75 6.98
C PRO A 263 -6.56 4.61 5.69
N CYS A 264 -5.36 4.73 5.12
CA CYS A 264 -5.13 5.49 3.89
C CYS A 264 -3.93 4.99 3.09
N SER A 265 -3.86 5.37 1.82
CA SER A 265 -2.61 5.32 1.07
C SER A 265 -1.76 6.53 1.45
N LEU A 266 -0.57 6.31 2.00
CA LEU A 266 0.36 7.37 2.36
C LEU A 266 1.46 7.46 1.28
N ARG A 267 1.42 8.52 0.47
CA ARG A 267 2.50 8.82 -0.47
C ARG A 267 3.57 9.62 0.25
N ILE A 268 4.81 9.16 0.18
CA ILE A 268 5.97 9.82 0.78
C ILE A 268 6.97 10.13 -0.32
N VAL A 269 7.50 11.36 -0.31
CA VAL A 269 8.57 11.82 -1.18
C VAL A 269 9.80 12.10 -0.31
N ARG A 270 10.95 11.56 -0.72
CA ARG A 270 12.25 11.80 -0.11
C ARG A 270 13.15 12.53 -1.10
N ASP A 271 13.54 13.74 -0.72
CA ASP A 271 14.54 14.50 -1.45
C ASP A 271 15.91 14.39 -0.78
N THR A 272 16.93 14.14 -1.59
CA THR A 272 18.33 14.19 -1.19
C THR A 272 18.85 15.60 -1.44
N VAL A 273 19.35 16.25 -0.39
CA VAL A 273 19.79 17.64 -0.40
C VAL A 273 21.30 17.71 -0.14
N LEU A 274 22.02 18.40 -1.01
CA LEU A 274 23.45 18.70 -0.89
C LEU A 274 23.65 20.20 -1.12
N ASP A 275 24.25 20.92 -0.17
CA ASP A 275 24.49 22.37 -0.25
C ASP A 275 23.22 23.16 -0.68
N ASP A 276 22.09 22.90 -0.02
CA ASP A 276 20.75 23.47 -0.30
C ASP A 276 20.14 23.14 -1.68
N LYS A 277 20.78 22.26 -2.45
CA LYS A 277 20.29 21.79 -3.75
C LYS A 277 19.66 20.42 -3.65
N HIS A 278 18.49 20.29 -4.25
CA HIS A 278 17.80 19.01 -4.39
C HIS A 278 18.39 18.25 -5.56
N ILE A 279 19.09 17.14 -5.29
CA ILE A 279 19.88 16.42 -6.30
C ILE A 279 19.29 15.07 -6.70
N LYS A 280 18.43 14.48 -5.87
CA LYS A 280 17.70 13.23 -6.16
C LYS A 280 16.36 13.22 -5.46
N ARG A 281 15.34 12.64 -6.11
CA ARG A 281 14.02 12.43 -5.54
C ARG A 281 13.63 10.96 -5.62
N HIS A 282 13.03 10.48 -4.54
CA HIS A 282 12.40 9.17 -4.50
C HIS A 282 10.98 9.29 -4.00
N VAL A 283 10.10 8.41 -4.49
CA VAL A 283 8.71 8.31 -4.06
C VAL A 283 8.42 6.88 -3.61
N VAL A 284 7.59 6.74 -2.58
CA VAL A 284 7.00 5.47 -2.15
C VAL A 284 5.55 5.72 -1.79
N THR A 285 4.71 4.72 -2.04
CA THR A 285 3.31 4.74 -1.61
C THR A 285 3.07 3.55 -0.70
N VAL A 286 2.64 3.81 0.54
CA VAL A 286 2.46 2.79 1.57
C VAL A 286 0.98 2.68 1.92
N PRO A 287 0.33 1.51 1.75
CA PRO A 287 -1.04 1.32 2.20
C PRO A 287 -1.09 1.18 3.72
N VAL A 288 -1.36 2.27 4.44
CA VAL A 288 -1.35 2.30 5.90
C VAL A 288 -2.67 1.76 6.45
N CYS A 289 -2.61 0.61 7.13
CA CYS A 289 -3.77 -0.04 7.78
C CYS A 289 -3.88 0.37 9.26
N GLY A 290 -3.74 1.66 9.58
CA GLY A 290 -3.76 2.17 10.95
C GLY A 290 -2.41 2.07 11.70
N ALA A 291 -1.30 1.99 10.96
CA ALA A 291 0.04 2.04 11.54
C ALA A 291 0.28 3.34 12.34
N ARG A 292 1.05 3.22 13.43
CA ARG A 292 1.56 4.36 14.21
C ARG A 292 3.01 4.68 13.92
N PHE A 293 3.74 3.69 13.43
CA PHE A 293 5.13 3.83 13.04
C PHE A 293 5.33 3.17 11.69
N LEU A 294 6.17 3.76 10.86
CA LEU A 294 6.68 3.15 9.63
C LEU A 294 8.20 3.18 9.67
N HIS A 295 8.83 2.12 9.16
CA HIS A 295 10.29 1.96 9.18
C HIS A 295 10.86 2.11 7.78
N ASP A 296 11.69 3.13 7.59
CA ASP A 296 12.43 3.39 6.36
C ASP A 296 13.87 2.90 6.50
N ASN A 297 14.21 1.84 5.77
CA ASN A 297 15.55 1.28 5.74
C ASN A 297 16.40 1.86 4.59
N PHE A 298 16.04 3.02 4.05
CA PHE A 298 16.62 3.71 2.88
C PHE A 298 16.25 3.09 1.52
N THR A 299 16.03 1.78 1.46
CA THR A 299 15.58 1.04 0.26
C THR A 299 14.07 0.96 0.13
N SER A 300 13.36 0.87 1.26
CA SER A 300 11.92 0.67 1.33
C SER A 300 11.33 1.24 2.60
N VAL A 301 10.02 1.48 2.60
CA VAL A 301 9.21 1.76 3.78
C VAL A 301 8.23 0.61 4.00
N GLU A 302 8.36 -0.12 5.11
CA GLU A 302 7.58 -1.35 5.38
C GLU A 302 7.65 -2.39 4.24
N GLY A 303 8.79 -2.48 3.54
CA GLY A 303 8.97 -3.34 2.37
C GLY A 303 8.38 -2.82 1.06
N ASN A 304 7.77 -1.63 1.04
CA ASN A 304 7.38 -0.94 -0.20
C ASN A 304 8.57 -0.14 -0.72
N LEU A 305 9.03 -0.44 -1.94
CA LEU A 305 10.29 0.09 -2.46
C LEU A 305 10.20 1.59 -2.77
N TRP A 306 11.29 2.30 -2.48
CA TRP A 306 11.51 3.64 -3.03
C TRP A 306 11.76 3.56 -4.54
N VAL A 307 11.05 4.40 -5.29
CA VAL A 307 11.23 4.56 -6.74
C VAL A 307 11.90 5.90 -7.02
N SER A 308 13.00 5.89 -7.76
CA SER A 308 13.67 7.13 -8.19
C SER A 308 12.83 7.83 -9.24
N VAL A 309 12.63 9.13 -9.07
CA VAL A 309 11.92 9.98 -10.03
C VAL A 309 12.77 11.22 -10.37
N PRO A 310 12.63 11.79 -11.58
CA PRO A 310 13.35 13.00 -11.94
C PRO A 310 12.97 14.19 -11.05
N ILE A 311 13.94 15.07 -10.78
CA ILE A 311 13.65 16.41 -10.26
C ILE A 311 13.45 17.33 -11.46
N GLU A 312 12.24 17.89 -11.61
CA GLU A 312 11.97 18.90 -12.64
C GLU A 312 12.87 20.12 -12.40
N LYS A 313 13.71 20.45 -13.39
CA LYS A 313 14.56 21.64 -13.34
C LYS A 313 13.77 22.89 -13.69
N ILE A 314 14.16 24.03 -13.11
CA ILE A 314 13.63 25.34 -13.52
C ILE A 314 14.55 25.90 -14.62
N GLY A 315 14.21 25.61 -15.87
CA GLY A 315 15.11 25.85 -17.00
C GLY A 315 16.39 25.01 -16.88
N ASP A 316 17.55 25.65 -16.96
CA ASP A 316 18.86 24.99 -16.81
C ASP A 316 19.40 24.99 -15.35
N LYS A 317 18.62 25.51 -14.39
CA LYS A 317 19.08 25.68 -13.00
C LYS A 317 18.70 24.50 -12.10
N ASP A 318 19.60 24.19 -11.17
CA ASP A 318 19.31 23.28 -10.06
C ASP A 318 18.17 23.86 -9.20
N VAL A 319 17.33 22.97 -8.67
CA VAL A 319 16.23 23.35 -7.77
C VAL A 319 16.77 23.54 -6.36
N THR A 320 16.58 24.73 -5.81
CA THR A 320 16.89 25.02 -4.40
C THR A 320 15.63 24.97 -3.54
N GLU A 321 15.79 25.00 -2.22
CA GLU A 321 14.65 25.04 -1.30
C GLU A 321 13.65 26.17 -1.60
N LYS A 322 14.14 27.33 -2.05
CA LYS A 322 13.30 28.51 -2.33
C LYS A 322 12.44 28.34 -3.59
N ASP A 323 12.81 27.41 -4.44
CA ASP A 323 12.16 27.13 -5.72
C ASP A 323 11.06 26.07 -5.58
N LEU A 324 11.07 25.30 -4.50
CA LEU A 324 10.14 24.20 -4.26
C LEU A 324 8.76 24.71 -3.85
N ASP A 325 7.82 24.56 -4.77
CA ASP A 325 6.40 24.57 -4.48
C ASP A 325 5.90 23.14 -4.36
N MET A 326 5.67 22.71 -3.12
CA MET A 326 5.19 21.35 -2.82
C MET A 326 3.88 20.99 -3.53
N ASN A 327 3.06 21.98 -3.86
CA ASN A 327 1.80 21.78 -4.59
C ASN A 327 2.00 21.62 -6.10
N LYS A 328 3.24 21.72 -6.60
CA LYS A 328 3.60 21.53 -8.02
C LYS A 328 4.45 20.29 -8.26
N ILE A 329 4.74 19.52 -7.22
CA ILE A 329 5.46 18.26 -7.33
C ILE A 329 4.55 17.25 -8.06
N PRO A 330 4.93 16.74 -9.24
CA PRO A 330 4.08 15.86 -10.05
C PRO A 330 3.70 14.54 -9.35
N GLU A 331 4.52 14.09 -8.40
CA GLU A 331 4.24 12.88 -7.63
C GLU A 331 3.04 13.04 -6.68
N PHE A 332 2.68 14.26 -6.28
CA PHE A 332 1.52 14.51 -5.42
C PHE A 332 0.27 14.84 -6.25
N ILE A 333 -0.89 14.65 -5.64
CA ILE A 333 -2.14 15.19 -6.15
C ILE A 333 -2.09 16.71 -5.89
N THR A 334 -1.85 17.48 -6.94
CA THR A 334 -1.62 18.94 -6.88
C THR A 334 -2.89 19.76 -6.65
N GLN A 335 -4.06 19.19 -6.95
CA GLN A 335 -5.36 19.81 -6.74
C GLN A 335 -6.32 18.85 -6.03
N PRO A 336 -6.08 18.53 -4.75
CA PRO A 336 -6.97 17.65 -4.00
C PRO A 336 -8.32 18.33 -3.76
N ASN A 337 -9.39 17.56 -3.81
CA ASN A 337 -10.72 18.05 -3.48
C ASN A 337 -10.79 18.41 -1.98
N SER A 338 -11.08 19.67 -1.68
CA SER A 338 -11.14 20.19 -0.32
C SER A 338 -12.52 20.03 0.32
N GLY A 339 -12.57 19.98 1.65
CA GLY A 339 -13.83 19.96 2.40
C GLY A 339 -14.66 18.69 2.23
N ILE A 340 -14.02 17.57 1.87
CA ILE A 340 -14.65 16.24 1.81
C ILE A 340 -14.80 15.69 3.24
N GLU A 341 -16.03 15.35 3.59
CA GLU A 341 -16.46 14.74 4.86
C GLU A 341 -17.19 13.42 4.56
N ALA A 342 -17.13 12.46 5.48
CA ALA A 342 -17.86 11.18 5.42
C ALA A 342 -17.76 10.50 4.04
N ILE A 343 -16.65 9.79 3.81
CA ILE A 343 -16.39 9.08 2.55
C ILE A 343 -16.85 7.63 2.71
N GLN A 344 -17.71 7.17 1.82
CA GLN A 344 -18.19 5.80 1.76
C GLN A 344 -17.79 5.17 0.43
N PHE A 345 -17.09 4.05 0.51
CA PHE A 345 -16.72 3.20 -0.62
C PHE A 345 -17.71 2.05 -0.68
N ILE A 346 -18.37 1.86 -1.83
CA ILE A 346 -19.28 0.74 -2.09
C ILE A 346 -18.97 0.19 -3.47
N ASP A 347 -18.38 -1.00 -3.51
CA ASP A 347 -17.85 -1.59 -4.73
C ASP A 347 -17.02 -0.54 -5.50
N GLY A 348 -17.16 -0.39 -6.82
CA GLY A 348 -16.39 0.60 -7.56
C GLY A 348 -16.72 2.08 -7.28
N ASN A 349 -17.76 2.39 -6.51
CA ASN A 349 -18.31 3.74 -6.38
C ASN A 349 -17.96 4.40 -5.05
N VAL A 350 -17.90 5.72 -5.06
CA VAL A 350 -17.66 6.55 -3.88
C VAL A 350 -18.83 7.48 -3.64
N SER A 351 -19.32 7.51 -2.41
CA SER A 351 -20.27 8.51 -1.94
C SER A 351 -19.60 9.40 -0.89
N CYS A 352 -19.69 10.71 -1.00
CA CYS A 352 -19.14 11.63 0.00
C CYS A 352 -20.07 12.80 0.30
N ARG A 353 -19.85 13.43 1.47
CA ARG A 353 -20.38 14.76 1.78
C ARG A 353 -19.28 15.78 1.54
N ALA A 354 -19.63 16.97 1.09
CA ALA A 354 -18.63 17.99 0.80
C ALA A 354 -19.13 19.40 1.11
N SER A 355 -18.24 20.32 1.49
CA SER A 355 -18.57 21.74 1.60
C SER A 355 -18.59 22.48 0.25
N ALA A 356 -18.06 21.85 -0.81
CA ALA A 356 -18.00 22.40 -2.15
C ALA A 356 -18.07 21.28 -3.20
N THR A 357 -18.46 21.62 -4.43
CA THR A 357 -18.40 20.70 -5.56
C THR A 357 -16.94 20.33 -5.85
N PRO A 358 -16.60 19.03 -5.99
CA PRO A 358 -15.30 18.58 -6.46
C PRO A 358 -14.91 19.24 -7.78
N ALA A 359 -13.65 19.67 -7.88
CA ALA A 359 -13.09 20.37 -9.04
C ALA A 359 -12.04 19.55 -9.78
N ALA A 360 -11.59 18.43 -9.19
CA ALA A 360 -10.57 17.56 -9.74
C ALA A 360 -10.95 16.08 -9.63
N GLY A 361 -10.22 15.24 -10.35
CA GLY A 361 -10.36 13.79 -10.35
C GLY A 361 -11.39 13.25 -11.34
N GLU A 362 -11.33 11.94 -11.54
CA GLU A 362 -12.16 11.14 -12.42
C GLU A 362 -13.38 10.58 -11.66
N TRP A 363 -14.43 11.39 -11.59
CA TRP A 363 -15.72 10.98 -11.04
C TRP A 363 -16.54 10.24 -12.09
N LYS A 364 -17.20 9.14 -11.70
CA LYS A 364 -17.94 8.28 -12.63
C LYS A 364 -19.40 8.09 -12.24
N SER A 365 -20.17 7.56 -13.19
CA SER A 365 -21.56 7.17 -12.93
C SER A 365 -21.65 6.17 -11.77
N GLY A 366 -22.53 6.46 -10.80
CA GLY A 366 -22.68 5.71 -9.56
C GLY A 366 -22.01 6.37 -8.36
N ASP A 367 -21.08 7.31 -8.56
CA ASP A 367 -20.56 8.16 -7.49
C ASP A 367 -21.61 9.19 -7.05
N THR A 368 -21.64 9.51 -5.76
CA THR A 368 -22.58 10.47 -5.18
C THR A 368 -21.87 11.52 -4.34
N ILE A 369 -22.19 12.80 -4.54
CA ILE A 369 -21.63 13.88 -3.73
C ILE A 369 -22.80 14.68 -3.17
N VAL A 370 -22.92 14.72 -1.85
CA VAL A 370 -23.92 15.53 -1.16
C VAL A 370 -23.26 16.81 -0.65
N ILE A 371 -23.65 17.94 -1.23
CA ILE A 371 -23.04 19.24 -0.90
C ILE A 371 -23.79 19.87 0.27
N LYS A 372 -23.05 20.27 1.31
CA LYS A 372 -23.59 21.04 2.42
C LYS A 372 -24.04 22.42 1.91
N PRO A 373 -25.31 22.81 2.09
CA PRO A 373 -25.79 24.13 1.66
C PRO A 373 -25.00 25.26 2.35
N SER A 374 -24.62 26.29 1.59
CA SER A 374 -24.02 27.51 2.14
C SER A 374 -25.13 28.45 2.62
N GLY A 375 -25.45 28.43 3.92
CA GLY A 375 -26.40 29.35 4.53
C GLY A 375 -26.47 29.25 6.06
N SER A 376 -26.60 30.38 6.74
CA SER A 376 -26.67 30.50 8.21
C SER A 376 -28.09 30.29 8.79
N GLY A 377 -28.89 29.41 8.19
CA GLY A 377 -30.28 29.16 8.61
C GLY A 377 -30.43 27.81 9.31
N SER A 378 -31.11 27.78 10.46
CA SER A 378 -31.31 26.58 11.30
C SER A 378 -32.21 25.50 10.70
N GLU A 379 -32.65 25.65 9.45
CA GLU A 379 -33.45 24.69 8.70
C GLU A 379 -32.96 24.65 7.25
N GLN A 380 -31.91 23.86 6.95
CA GLN A 380 -31.54 23.56 5.57
C GLN A 380 -31.38 22.06 5.40
N GLU A 381 -32.31 21.45 4.68
CA GLU A 381 -32.24 20.06 4.25
C GLU A 381 -31.07 19.86 3.27
N TRP A 382 -30.34 18.76 3.46
CA TRP A 382 -29.32 18.29 2.53
C TRP A 382 -29.93 18.16 1.13
N ARG A 383 -29.33 18.81 0.12
CA ARG A 383 -29.76 18.62 -1.27
C ARG A 383 -29.00 17.45 -1.86
N ASP A 384 -29.70 16.39 -2.24
CA ASP A 384 -29.17 15.32 -3.08
C ASP A 384 -28.80 15.91 -4.44
N ALA A 385 -27.54 16.30 -4.62
CA ALA A 385 -26.97 16.51 -5.93
C ALA A 385 -26.54 15.14 -6.46
N THR A 386 -27.48 14.34 -6.97
CA THR A 386 -27.08 13.24 -7.87
C THR A 386 -26.29 13.89 -9.00
N VAL A 387 -25.01 13.55 -9.13
CA VAL A 387 -24.17 14.04 -10.23
C VAL A 387 -24.77 13.50 -11.52
N ARG A 388 -25.62 14.30 -12.16
CA ARG A 388 -26.06 14.04 -13.54
C ARG A 388 -24.94 14.54 -14.43
N ILE A 389 -23.98 13.66 -14.72
CA ILE A 389 -22.97 13.90 -15.74
C ILE A 389 -23.72 14.14 -17.06
N LYS A 390 -23.53 15.30 -17.68
CA LYS A 390 -23.88 15.48 -19.09
C LYS A 390 -22.88 14.65 -19.89
N ASN A 391 -23.37 13.61 -20.56
CA ASN A 391 -22.61 12.85 -21.55
C ASN A 391 -22.02 13.77 -22.62
#